data_AF-A0AA38FV44-F1
#
_entry.id   AF-A0AA38FV44-F1
#
_cell.length_a   1.000
_cell.length_b   1.000
_cell.length_c   1.000
_cell.angle_alpha   90.00
_cell.angle_beta   90.00
_cell.angle_gamma   90.00
#
_symmetry.space_group_name_H-M   'P 1'
#
loop_
_entity.id
_entity.type
_entity.pdbx_description
1 polymer ?
#
loop_
_entity_poly.entity_id
_entity_poly.type
_entity_poly.pdbx_seq_one_letter_code
_entity_poly.pdbx_strand_id
1 'polypeptide(L)'
;LELGYFAGALTMSWYSWWTGSIGPKGGKFEQNVENSEVKSEKERVALVVGVTGIVGNSLAEFLPLSDTLGGPWKVYGVARRSKPDWSADTPVHYLQCDVLNREETLEKISALKDVTTLFW
;
A
#
# COMPACT_ATOMS: atom_id res chain seq x y z
N LEU A 1 -12.58 -15.17 37.22
CA LEU A 1 -13.85 -14.54 37.64
C LEU A 1 -13.48 -13.21 38.27
N GLU A 2 -13.72 -12.01 37.74
CA GLU A 2 -14.39 -11.47 36.55
C GLU A 2 -13.64 -10.15 36.21
N LEU A 3 -13.29 -9.87 34.96
CA LEU A 3 -13.93 -8.89 34.06
C LEU A 3 -14.53 -7.63 34.72
N GLY A 4 -14.06 -6.47 34.26
CA GLY A 4 -14.62 -5.16 34.57
C GLY A 4 -14.09 -4.08 33.63
N TYR A 5 -14.64 -4.06 32.41
CA TYR A 5 -14.52 -2.99 31.43
C TYR A 5 -14.96 -1.64 32.02
N PHE A 6 -14.25 -0.56 31.71
CA PHE A 6 -14.91 0.73 31.48
C PHE A 6 -14.20 1.50 30.36
N ALA A 7 -14.99 1.76 29.32
CA ALA A 7 -14.63 2.49 28.12
C ALA A 7 -14.43 3.98 28.41
N GLY A 8 -13.35 4.54 27.88
CA GLY A 8 -13.13 5.99 27.79
C GLY A 8 -12.78 6.34 26.36
N ALA A 9 -13.78 6.78 25.60
CA ALA A 9 -13.65 7.26 24.23
C ALA A 9 -12.86 8.58 24.21
N LEU A 10 -11.75 8.60 23.46
CA LEU A 10 -11.06 9.81 23.04
C LEU A 10 -10.86 9.71 21.53
N THR A 11 -11.96 9.91 20.79
CA THR A 11 -11.92 10.01 19.33
C THR A 11 -11.42 11.39 18.94
N MET A 12 -10.10 11.55 18.85
CA MET A 12 -9.48 12.74 18.27
C MET A 12 -9.14 12.47 16.80
N SER A 13 -10.12 12.76 15.94
CA SER A 13 -9.96 13.61 14.74
C SER A 13 -8.57 13.64 14.07
N TRP A 14 -8.14 12.52 13.46
CA TRP A 14 -7.01 12.50 12.51
C TRP A 14 -7.39 11.98 11.10
N TYR A 15 -8.53 11.29 10.95
CA TYR A 15 -8.89 10.61 9.69
C TYR A 15 -10.01 11.31 8.88
N SER A 16 -10.08 12.64 8.86
CA SER A 16 -11.19 13.36 8.20
C SER A 16 -10.91 13.88 6.78
N TRP A 17 -9.75 13.60 6.17
CA TRP A 17 -9.57 13.92 4.74
C TRP A 17 -10.35 12.95 3.83
N TRP A 18 -10.42 11.66 4.16
CA TRP A 18 -10.97 10.63 3.26
C TRP A 18 -12.50 10.53 3.24
N THR A 19 -13.20 11.22 4.15
CA THR A 19 -14.67 11.21 4.25
C THR A 19 -15.34 12.28 3.38
N GLY A 20 -14.75 12.60 2.23
CA GLY A 20 -15.39 13.42 1.21
C GLY A 20 -15.97 12.53 0.12
N SER A 21 -17.30 12.36 0.12
CA SER A 21 -18.16 11.81 -0.96
C SER A 21 -18.82 10.45 -0.71
N ILE A 22 -19.63 10.33 0.34
CA ILE A 22 -20.83 9.48 0.27
C ILE A 22 -22.03 10.27 0.81
N GLY A 23 -22.84 10.78 -0.12
CA GLY A 23 -24.17 11.34 0.13
C GLY A 23 -25.07 11.00 -1.08
N PRO A 24 -26.22 10.34 -0.89
CA PRO A 24 -27.03 9.82 -1.99
C PRO A 24 -27.98 10.88 -2.54
N LYS A 25 -27.97 11.10 -3.87
CA LYS A 25 -29.15 11.48 -4.68
C LYS A 25 -28.81 11.56 -6.15
N GLY A 26 -29.72 11.03 -6.96
CA GLY A 26 -29.51 10.69 -8.36
C GLY A 26 -29.30 11.88 -9.30
N GLY A 27 -28.47 11.61 -10.31
CA GLY A 27 -28.43 12.32 -11.57
C GLY A 27 -28.10 11.30 -12.64
N LYS A 28 -29.01 11.10 -13.60
CA LYS A 28 -28.75 10.30 -14.79
C LYS A 28 -27.60 10.94 -15.57
N PHE A 29 -26.56 10.17 -15.87
CA PHE A 29 -25.64 10.47 -16.96
C PHE A 29 -25.45 9.19 -17.76
N GLU A 30 -26.26 9.05 -18.82
CA GLU A 30 -25.94 8.21 -19.95
C GLU A 30 -24.83 8.88 -20.76
N GLN A 31 -23.68 8.23 -20.87
CA GLN A 31 -22.85 8.34 -22.06
C GLN A 31 -22.44 6.94 -22.51
N ASN A 32 -23.15 6.51 -23.55
CA ASN A 32 -22.78 5.65 -24.67
C ASN A 32 -21.63 4.65 -24.49
N VAL A 33 -22.03 3.39 -24.60
CA VAL A 33 -21.17 2.25 -24.94
C VAL A 33 -20.64 2.41 -26.36
N GLU A 34 -19.33 2.54 -26.52
CA GLU A 34 -18.66 2.15 -27.76
C GLU A 34 -17.27 1.56 -27.45
N ASN A 35 -17.27 0.24 -27.36
CA ASN A 35 -16.26 -0.73 -27.78
C ASN A 35 -14.81 -0.70 -27.22
N SER A 36 -14.31 -1.92 -27.02
CA SER A 36 -12.91 -2.33 -26.85
C SER A 36 -12.18 -1.89 -25.56
N GLU A 37 -12.23 -2.77 -24.56
CA GLU A 37 -11.08 -3.57 -24.11
C GLU A 37 -11.42 -4.11 -22.72
N VAL A 38 -11.46 -5.44 -22.58
CA VAL A 38 -11.26 -6.07 -21.27
C VAL A 38 -9.85 -5.64 -20.86
N LYS A 39 -9.75 -4.51 -20.16
CA LYS A 39 -8.50 -3.96 -19.68
C LYS A 39 -8.00 -4.98 -18.68
N SER A 40 -7.13 -5.90 -19.12
CA SER A 40 -6.37 -6.76 -18.22
C SER A 40 -5.86 -5.84 -17.13
N GLU A 41 -6.37 -5.97 -15.91
CA GLU A 41 -5.98 -5.11 -14.81
C GLU A 41 -4.47 -5.29 -14.67
N LYS A 42 -3.69 -4.33 -15.18
CA LYS A 42 -2.24 -4.44 -15.17
C LYS A 42 -1.85 -4.40 -13.71
N GLU A 43 -1.36 -5.54 -13.23
CA GLU A 43 -0.86 -5.68 -11.86
C GLU A 43 0.10 -4.52 -11.58
N ARG A 44 -0.25 -3.69 -10.61
CA ARG A 44 0.59 -2.56 -10.22
C ARG A 44 1.56 -3.03 -9.18
N VAL A 45 2.81 -2.68 -9.37
CA VAL A 45 3.90 -3.16 -8.53
C VAL A 45 4.63 -1.96 -7.96
N ALA A 46 4.49 -1.79 -6.66
CA ALA A 46 5.15 -0.73 -5.90
C ALA A 46 6.47 -1.23 -5.32
N LEU A 47 7.53 -0.48 -5.53
CA LEU A 47 8.79 -0.61 -4.81
C LEU A 47 8.87 0.52 -3.78
N VAL A 48 8.85 0.17 -2.50
CA VAL A 48 8.88 1.12 -1.37
C VAL A 48 10.25 1.04 -0.70
N VAL A 49 11.09 2.05 -0.92
CA VAL A 49 12.38 2.21 -0.25
C VAL A 49 12.16 2.85 1.12
N GLY A 50 12.64 2.19 2.17
CA GLY A 50 12.38 2.61 3.54
C GLY A 50 11.04 2.10 4.10
N VAL A 51 10.67 0.86 3.79
CA VAL A 51 9.39 0.26 4.23
C VAL A 51 9.21 0.25 5.76
N THR A 52 10.31 0.26 6.52
CA THR A 52 10.26 0.34 8.00
C THR A 52 10.16 1.77 8.54
N GLY A 53 10.09 2.79 7.67
CA GLY A 53 9.89 4.19 8.06
C GLY A 53 8.43 4.47 8.40
N ILE A 54 8.16 5.65 8.98
CA ILE A 54 6.80 6.04 9.39
C ILE A 54 5.81 6.03 8.21
N VAL A 55 6.22 6.56 7.06
CA VAL A 55 5.41 6.58 5.84
C VAL A 55 5.44 5.24 5.13
N GLY A 56 6.62 4.62 5.04
CA GLY A 56 6.80 3.33 4.37
C GLY A 56 5.94 2.22 4.97
N ASN A 57 5.80 2.21 6.31
CA ASN A 57 4.96 1.24 6.99
C ASN A 57 3.48 1.43 6.65
N SER A 58 3.01 2.68 6.63
CA SER A 58 1.64 2.97 6.20
C SER A 58 1.41 2.57 4.74
N LEU A 59 2.34 2.85 3.83
CA LEU A 59 2.22 2.43 2.43
C LEU A 59 2.14 0.90 2.28
N ALA A 60 2.92 0.17 3.08
CA ALA A 60 2.93 -1.28 3.11
C ALA A 60 1.57 -1.88 3.53
N GLU A 61 0.82 -1.17 4.39
CA GLU A 61 -0.52 -1.55 4.83
C GLU A 61 -1.62 -1.12 3.85
N PHE A 62 -1.50 0.07 3.24
CA PHE A 62 -2.54 0.63 2.38
C PHE A 62 -2.53 0.07 0.96
N LEU A 63 -1.35 -0.08 0.33
CA LEU A 63 -1.24 -0.47 -1.08
C LEU A 63 -1.91 -1.84 -1.41
N PRO A 64 -1.86 -2.86 -0.54
CA PRO A 64 -2.55 -4.12 -0.78
C PRO A 64 -4.08 -4.05 -0.72
N LEU A 65 -4.67 -2.95 -0.23
CA LEU A 65 -6.12 -2.82 -0.09
C LEU A 65 -6.82 -2.64 -1.45
N SER A 66 -7.98 -3.27 -1.60
CA SER A 66 -8.84 -3.19 -2.79
C SER A 66 -9.31 -1.77 -3.13
N ASP A 67 -9.35 -0.90 -2.12
CA ASP A 67 -9.90 0.46 -2.23
C ASP A 67 -8.84 1.48 -2.69
N THR A 68 -7.61 1.04 -2.95
CA THR A 68 -6.56 1.91 -3.48
C THR A 68 -6.77 2.18 -4.97
N LEU A 69 -6.59 3.45 -5.36
CA LEU A 69 -6.69 3.87 -6.75
C LEU A 69 -5.60 3.18 -7.58
N GLY A 70 -6.02 2.21 -8.38
CA GLY A 70 -5.09 1.47 -9.24
C GLY A 70 -5.20 -0.03 -9.24
N GLY A 71 -6.09 -0.59 -8.42
CA GLY A 71 -6.24 -2.04 -8.29
C GLY A 71 -5.28 -2.60 -7.25
N PRO A 72 -5.33 -3.92 -7.01
CA PRO A 72 -4.48 -4.56 -6.01
C PRO A 72 -3.01 -4.33 -6.35
N TRP A 73 -2.25 -3.76 -5.40
CA TRP A 73 -0.82 -3.53 -5.58
C TRP A 73 -0.03 -4.70 -5.00
N LYS A 74 0.91 -5.20 -5.79
CA LYS A 74 2.02 -5.99 -5.28
C LYS A 74 3.07 -5.05 -4.71
N VAL A 75 3.52 -5.29 -3.48
CA VAL A 75 4.45 -4.39 -2.79
C VAL A 75 5.76 -5.08 -2.51
N TYR A 76 6.84 -4.50 -3.00
CA TYR A 76 8.22 -4.79 -2.59
C TYR A 76 8.68 -3.74 -1.60
N GLY A 77 8.94 -4.15 -0.36
CA GLY A 77 9.43 -3.28 0.69
C GLY A 77 10.93 -3.44 0.85
N VAL A 78 11.69 -2.36 0.63
CA VAL A 78 13.15 -2.36 0.82
C VAL A 78 13.51 -1.68 2.12
N ALA A 79 14.38 -2.30 2.92
CA ALA A 79 14.98 -1.68 4.09
C ALA A 79 16.34 -2.30 4.41
N ARG A 80 17.17 -1.56 5.14
CA ARG A 80 18.54 -1.99 5.48
C ARG A 80 18.59 -3.05 6.58
N ARG A 81 17.67 -2.93 7.55
CA ARG A 81 17.57 -3.85 8.69
C ARG A 81 16.90 -5.15 8.25
N SER A 82 17.09 -6.22 9.00
CA SER A 82 16.28 -7.42 8.84
C SER A 82 14.81 -7.11 9.12
N LYS A 83 13.91 -7.87 8.49
CA LYS A 83 12.47 -7.74 8.72
C LYS A 83 12.19 -7.86 10.23
N PRO A 84 11.62 -6.83 10.88
CA PRO A 84 11.29 -6.95 12.29
C PRO A 84 10.06 -7.85 12.48
N ASP A 85 10.03 -8.61 13.56
CA ASP A 85 9.03 -9.67 13.80
C ASP A 85 7.58 -9.12 13.81
N TRP A 86 7.39 -7.86 14.22
CA TRP A 86 6.06 -7.21 14.22
C TRP A 86 5.50 -6.93 12.82
N SER A 87 6.33 -7.00 11.77
CA SER A 87 5.92 -6.78 10.36
C SER A 87 5.70 -8.08 9.58
N ALA A 88 5.83 -9.23 10.25
CA ALA A 88 5.73 -10.55 9.61
C ALA A 88 4.41 -10.76 8.86
N ASP A 89 3.31 -10.21 9.39
CA ASP A 89 1.94 -10.42 8.93
C ASP A 89 1.53 -9.55 7.73
N THR A 90 2.35 -8.58 7.31
CA THR A 90 2.02 -7.72 6.17
C THR A 90 2.27 -8.47 4.85
N PRO A 91 1.35 -8.43 3.86
CA PRO A 91 1.48 -9.10 2.55
C PRO A 91 2.48 -8.37 1.62
N VAL A 92 3.67 -8.08 2.14
CA VAL A 92 4.71 -7.30 1.48
C VAL A 92 5.95 -8.18 1.30
N HIS A 93 6.49 -8.17 0.09
CA HIS A 93 7.75 -8.83 -0.22
C HIS A 93 8.91 -8.00 0.33
N TYR A 94 9.41 -8.40 1.50
CA TYR A 94 10.51 -7.69 2.16
C TYR A 94 11.85 -8.04 1.52
N LEU A 95 12.58 -7.01 1.11
CA LEU A 95 13.93 -7.10 0.56
C LEU A 95 14.87 -6.34 1.49
N GLN A 96 15.69 -7.09 2.21
CA GLN A 96 16.78 -6.48 2.95
C GLN A 96 17.84 -6.02 1.95
N CYS A 97 18.08 -4.73 1.83
CA CYS A 97 19.09 -4.17 0.92
C CYS A 97 19.60 -2.84 1.47
N ASP A 98 20.92 -2.65 1.49
CA ASP A 98 21.49 -1.32 1.64
C ASP A 98 21.49 -0.57 0.31
N VAL A 99 20.54 0.34 0.15
CA VAL A 99 20.44 1.22 -1.03
C VAL A 99 21.62 2.19 -1.18
N LEU A 100 22.44 2.36 -0.14
CA LEU A 100 23.70 3.11 -0.23
C LEU A 100 24.82 2.26 -0.86
N ASN A 101 24.71 0.93 -0.83
CA ASN A 101 25.64 0.03 -1.49
C ASN A 101 25.17 -0.24 -2.93
N ARG A 102 25.90 0.32 -3.89
CA ARG A 102 25.57 0.22 -5.33
C ARG A 102 25.52 -1.22 -5.83
N GLU A 103 26.47 -2.06 -5.42
CA GLU A 103 26.58 -3.44 -5.90
C GLU A 103 25.40 -4.26 -5.39
N GLU A 104 25.11 -4.16 -4.09
CA GLU A 104 23.99 -4.85 -3.45
C GLU A 104 22.63 -4.40 -4.03
N THR A 105 22.48 -3.10 -4.28
CA THR A 105 21.27 -2.52 -4.87
C THR A 105 21.06 -3.06 -6.29
N LEU A 106 22.12 -3.08 -7.10
CA LEU A 106 22.04 -3.61 -8.46
C LEU A 106 21.68 -5.08 -8.43
N GLU A 107 22.31 -5.88 -7.58
CA GLU A 107 22.02 -7.32 -7.49
C GLU A 107 20.56 -7.59 -7.10
N LYS A 108 20.05 -6.92 -6.05
CA LYS A 108 18.71 -7.21 -5.49
C LYS A 108 17.58 -6.55 -6.27
N ILE A 109 17.76 -5.29 -6.68
CA ILE A 109 16.69 -4.52 -7.33
C ILE A 109 16.61 -4.84 -8.83
N SER A 110 17.72 -5.16 -9.51
CA SER A 110 17.67 -5.49 -10.95
C SER A 110 16.88 -6.78 -11.25
N ALA A 111 16.72 -7.66 -10.26
CA ALA A 111 15.88 -8.85 -10.36
C ALA A 111 14.38 -8.51 -10.49
N LEU A 112 13.97 -7.33 -10.00
CA LEU A 112 12.58 -6.87 -10.00
C LEU A 112 12.23 -6.20 -11.34
N LYS A 113 11.77 -6.99 -12.31
CA LYS A 113 11.40 -6.50 -13.65
C LYS A 113 9.95 -6.03 -13.78
N ASP A 114 9.15 -6.32 -12.78
CA ASP A 114 7.71 -6.07 -12.73
C ASP A 114 7.35 -4.73 -12.08
N VAL A 115 8.32 -4.02 -11.48
CA VAL A 115 8.09 -2.75 -10.77
C VAL A 115 7.56 -1.67 -11.71
N THR A 116 6.42 -1.09 -11.35
CA THR A 116 5.76 -0.01 -12.09
C THR A 116 5.92 1.35 -11.43
N THR A 117 6.08 1.39 -10.10
CA THR A 117 6.11 2.64 -9.33
C THR A 117 7.12 2.54 -8.19
N LEU A 118 7.94 3.57 -8.04
CA LEU A 118 8.94 3.70 -6.98
C LEU A 118 8.49 4.76 -5.97
N PHE A 119 8.55 4.42 -4.67
CA PHE A 119 8.37 5.32 -3.54
C PHE A 119 9.65 5.31 -2.70
N TRP A 120 10.24 6.48 -2.40
CA TRP A 120 11.50 6.61 -1.63
C TRP A 120 11.48 7.83 -0.72
#